data_AF-A0A847EFP7-F1
#
_entry.id   AF-A0A847EFP7-F1
#
_cell.length_a   1.000
_cell.length_b   1.000
_cell.length_c   1.000
_cell.angle_alpha   90.00
_cell.angle_beta   90.00
_cell.angle_gamma   90.00
#
_symmetry.space_group_name_H-M   'P 1'
#
loop_
_entity.id
_entity.type
_entity.pdbx_description
1 polymer ?
#
loop_
_entity_poly.entity_id
_entity_poly.type
_entity_poly.pdbx_seq_one_letter_code
_entity_poly.pdbx_strand_id
1 'polypeptide(L)'
;MTTKSNESGMEELRRLSRQTANWGQKLQQEEKQKADYEKNVVGVMAGLRGLSFSVALNQLKTVAEPDIYEKVTAMQAKTDSRDLRKLITEISRNLDRSMSRISKGNADLEPLATSSRTLAILISLLFSLQ
;
A
#
# COMPACT_ATOMS: atom_id res chain seq x y z
N MET A 1 14.70 -71.77 3.82
CA MET A 1 13.54 -70.96 4.24
C MET A 1 14.01 -69.54 4.56
N THR A 2 14.01 -68.60 3.62
CA THR A 2 14.46 -67.20 3.87
C THR A 2 13.72 -66.14 3.04
N THR A 3 12.58 -66.46 2.42
CA THR A 3 11.88 -65.53 1.51
C THR A 3 10.87 -64.60 2.20
N LYS A 4 10.37 -64.93 3.40
CA LYS A 4 9.31 -64.13 4.07
C LYS A 4 9.78 -62.80 4.68
N SER A 5 11.08 -62.63 4.95
CA SER A 5 11.61 -61.40 5.56
C SER A 5 11.89 -60.28 4.54
N ASN A 6 12.22 -60.65 3.29
CA ASN A 6 12.56 -59.70 2.24
C ASN A 6 11.33 -59.01 1.62
N GLU A 7 10.19 -59.69 1.55
CA GLU A 7 8.92 -59.08 1.11
C GLU A 7 8.44 -58.02 2.10
N SER A 8 8.58 -58.28 3.40
CA SER A 8 8.20 -57.34 4.47
C SER A 8 9.00 -56.03 4.41
N GLY A 9 10.32 -56.10 4.20
CA GLY A 9 11.17 -54.90 4.08
C GLY A 9 10.93 -54.09 2.79
N MET A 10 10.67 -54.76 1.66
CA MET A 10 10.36 -54.05 0.41
C MET A 10 8.96 -53.40 0.43
N GLU A 11 7.98 -54.02 1.07
CA GLU A 11 6.64 -53.47 1.22
C GLU A 11 6.65 -52.22 2.13
N GLU A 12 7.45 -52.25 3.19
CA GLU A 12 7.66 -51.13 4.11
C GLU A 12 8.33 -49.92 3.39
N LEU A 13 9.33 -50.18 2.54
CA LEU A 13 9.96 -49.16 1.70
C LEU A 13 8.99 -48.55 0.68
N ARG A 14 8.16 -49.38 0.04
CA ARG A 14 7.09 -48.88 -0.86
C ARG A 14 6.03 -48.07 -0.11
N ARG A 15 5.73 -48.42 1.14
CA ARG A 15 4.81 -47.67 2.01
C ARG A 15 5.41 -46.31 2.39
N LEU A 16 6.67 -46.28 2.81
CA LEU A 16 7.39 -45.05 3.13
C LEU A 16 7.56 -44.15 1.92
N SER A 17 7.88 -44.70 0.74
CA SER A 17 7.98 -43.96 -0.52
C SER A 17 6.65 -43.30 -0.90
N ARG A 18 5.52 -44.02 -0.76
CA ARG A 18 4.18 -43.46 -0.97
C ARG A 18 3.85 -42.37 0.05
N GLN A 19 4.22 -42.55 1.32
CA GLN A 19 4.08 -41.50 2.32
C GLN A 19 4.91 -40.26 1.96
N THR A 20 6.19 -40.40 1.60
CA THR A 20 7.04 -39.25 1.24
C THR A 20 6.53 -38.52 0.01
N ALA A 21 6.05 -39.25 -1.01
CA ALA A 21 5.43 -38.65 -2.18
C ALA A 21 4.18 -37.82 -1.82
N ASN A 22 3.31 -38.36 -0.95
CA ASN A 22 2.13 -37.64 -0.46
C ASN A 22 2.49 -36.40 0.36
N TRP A 23 3.52 -36.49 1.21
CA TRP A 23 4.03 -35.33 1.97
C TRP A 23 4.59 -34.25 1.04
N GLY A 24 5.36 -34.64 0.01
CA GLY A 24 5.90 -33.71 -0.98
C GLY A 24 4.80 -32.98 -1.76
N GLN A 25 3.76 -33.71 -2.20
CA GLN A 25 2.61 -33.09 -2.88
C GLN A 25 1.84 -32.12 -1.97
N LYS A 26 1.67 -32.47 -0.69
CA LYS A 26 0.97 -31.62 0.27
C LYS A 26 1.73 -30.32 0.54
N LEU A 27 3.05 -30.41 0.75
CA LEU A 27 3.91 -29.23 0.91
C LEU A 27 3.83 -28.32 -0.32
N GLN A 28 3.89 -28.91 -1.51
CA GLN A 28 3.84 -28.16 -2.76
C GLN A 28 2.48 -27.46 -2.99
N GLN A 29 1.39 -28.05 -2.50
CA GLN A 29 0.07 -27.40 -2.50
C GLN A 29 -0.02 -26.26 -1.49
N GLU A 30 0.51 -26.44 -0.27
CA GLU A 30 0.55 -25.40 0.76
C GLU A 30 1.39 -24.19 0.31
N GLU A 31 2.54 -24.42 -0.32
CA GLU A 31 3.38 -23.35 -0.89
C GLU A 31 2.66 -22.59 -2.01
N LYS A 32 1.96 -23.30 -2.91
CA LYS A 32 1.15 -22.65 -3.96
C LYS A 32 0.02 -21.81 -3.37
N GLN A 33 -0.71 -22.33 -2.39
CA GLN A 33 -1.78 -21.59 -1.73
C GLN A 33 -1.26 -20.33 -1.04
N LYS A 34 -0.08 -20.41 -0.40
CA LYS A 34 0.57 -19.26 0.22
C LYS A 34 0.96 -18.21 -0.82
N ALA A 35 1.59 -18.62 -1.93
CA ALA A 35 1.97 -17.72 -3.00
C ALA A 35 0.76 -17.04 -3.67
N ASP A 36 -0.33 -17.78 -3.90
CA ASP A 36 -1.57 -17.25 -4.45
C ASP A 36 -2.23 -16.25 -3.49
N TYR A 37 -2.23 -16.55 -2.18
CA TYR A 37 -2.72 -15.64 -1.17
C TYR A 37 -1.91 -14.33 -1.12
N GLU A 38 -0.58 -14.42 -1.08
CA GLU A 38 0.32 -13.26 -1.10
C GLU A 38 0.08 -12.39 -2.34
N LYS A 39 -0.04 -13.01 -3.52
CA LYS A 39 -0.34 -12.31 -4.77
C LYS A 39 -1.69 -11.59 -4.72
N ASN A 40 -2.72 -12.25 -4.20
CA ASN A 40 -4.05 -11.66 -4.07
C ASN A 40 -4.04 -10.47 -3.09
N VAL A 41 -3.37 -10.59 -1.95
CA VAL A 41 -3.25 -9.51 -0.97
C VAL A 41 -2.52 -8.30 -1.58
N VAL A 42 -1.42 -8.52 -2.29
CA VAL A 42 -0.70 -7.44 -3.00
C VAL A 42 -1.60 -6.75 -4.03
N GLY A 43 -2.38 -7.52 -4.80
CA GLY A 43 -3.32 -6.99 -5.78
C GLY A 43 -4.42 -6.13 -5.15
N VAL A 44 -5.01 -6.59 -4.05
CA VAL A 44 -6.03 -5.83 -3.31
C VAL A 44 -5.45 -4.54 -2.74
N MET A 45 -4.27 -4.59 -2.13
CA MET A 45 -3.60 -3.40 -1.58
C MET A 45 -3.25 -2.37 -2.67
N ALA A 46 -2.79 -2.84 -3.85
CA ALA A 46 -2.56 -1.96 -5.00
C ALA A 46 -3.86 -1.31 -5.50
N GLY A 47 -4.98 -2.06 -5.52
CA GLY A 47 -6.30 -1.55 -5.87
C GLY A 47 -6.80 -0.48 -4.89
N LEU A 48 -6.71 -0.75 -3.58
CA LEU A 48 -7.08 0.20 -2.52
C LEU A 48 -6.26 1.47 -2.59
N ARG A 49 -4.94 1.35 -2.78
CA ARG A 49 -4.04 2.48 -3.01
C ARG A 49 -4.50 3.33 -4.21
N GLY A 50 -4.81 2.69 -5.34
CA GLY A 50 -5.28 3.37 -6.54
C GLY A 50 -6.58 4.15 -6.29
N LEU A 51 -7.51 3.57 -5.53
CA LEU A 51 -8.75 4.23 -5.12
C LEU A 51 -8.49 5.43 -4.22
N SER A 52 -7.62 5.31 -3.22
CA SER A 52 -7.25 6.43 -2.33
C SER A 52 -6.69 7.62 -3.10
N PHE A 53 -5.80 7.36 -4.07
CA PHE A 53 -5.30 8.41 -4.96
C PHE A 53 -6.40 9.04 -5.82
N SER A 54 -7.28 8.22 -6.41
CA SER A 54 -8.39 8.72 -7.25
C SER A 54 -9.33 9.64 -6.46
N VAL A 55 -9.70 9.24 -5.25
CA VAL A 55 -10.55 10.05 -4.35
C VAL A 55 -9.85 11.36 -3.98
N ALA A 56 -8.58 11.29 -3.56
CA ALA A 56 -7.82 12.48 -3.18
C ALA A 56 -7.65 13.45 -4.36
N LEU A 57 -7.35 12.95 -5.57
CA LEU A 57 -7.21 13.78 -6.77
C LEU A 57 -8.53 14.46 -7.14
N ASN A 58 -9.65 13.74 -7.09
CA ASN A 58 -10.96 14.34 -7.34
C ASN A 58 -11.31 15.46 -6.35
N GLN A 59 -10.94 15.28 -5.08
CA GLN A 59 -11.10 16.33 -4.07
C GLN A 59 -10.15 17.50 -4.33
N LEU A 60 -8.87 17.26 -4.60
CA LEU A 60 -7.87 18.30 -4.84
C LEU A 60 -8.19 19.16 -6.05
N LYS A 61 -8.81 18.60 -7.09
CA LYS A 61 -9.15 19.33 -8.33
C LYS A 61 -9.96 20.60 -8.10
N THR A 62 -10.74 20.67 -7.02
CA THR A 62 -11.63 21.82 -6.74
C THR A 62 -11.05 22.81 -5.74
N VAL A 63 -9.99 22.44 -5.00
CA VAL A 63 -9.49 23.24 -3.87
C VAL A 63 -7.98 23.47 -3.88
N ALA A 64 -7.21 22.73 -4.67
CA ALA A 64 -5.76 22.86 -4.70
C ALA A 64 -5.30 23.69 -5.91
N GLU A 65 -4.15 24.32 -5.77
CA GLU A 65 -3.45 24.92 -6.91
C GLU A 65 -3.08 23.84 -7.95
N PRO A 66 -3.05 24.18 -9.25
CA PRO A 66 -2.75 23.22 -10.31
C PRO A 66 -1.40 22.49 -10.11
N ASP A 67 -0.39 23.16 -9.56
CA ASP A 67 0.93 22.59 -9.32
C ASP A 67 0.88 21.48 -8.24
N ILE A 68 0.07 21.67 -7.19
CA ILE A 68 -0.14 20.68 -6.13
C ILE A 68 -0.86 19.47 -6.70
N TYR A 69 -1.88 19.69 -7.53
CA TYR A 69 -2.61 18.62 -8.20
C TYR A 69 -1.68 17.76 -9.09
N GLU A 70 -0.83 18.39 -9.89
CA GLU A 70 0.15 17.70 -10.74
C GLU A 70 1.17 16.92 -9.92
N LYS A 71 1.71 17.52 -8.84
CA LYS A 71 2.63 16.85 -7.91
C LYS A 71 2.03 15.59 -7.32
N VAL A 72 0.77 15.64 -6.87
CA VAL A 72 0.08 14.47 -6.29
C VAL A 72 -0.23 13.42 -7.35
N THR A 73 -0.61 13.83 -8.56
CA THR A 73 -0.82 12.92 -9.69
C THR A 73 0.45 12.14 -10.02
N ALA A 74 1.61 12.81 -10.03
CA ALA A 74 2.90 12.17 -10.25
C ALA A 74 3.31 11.19 -9.12
N MET A 75 2.71 11.28 -7.94
CA MET A 75 2.97 10.36 -6.82
C MET A 75 2.19 9.05 -6.93
N GLN A 76 1.14 8.98 -7.76
CA GLN A 76 0.30 7.77 -7.89
C GLN A 76 1.11 6.54 -8.33
N ALA A 77 2.09 6.74 -9.23
CA ALA A 77 2.94 5.68 -9.75
C ALA A 77 4.06 5.24 -8.79
N LYS A 78 4.29 5.99 -7.70
CA LYS A 78 5.37 5.71 -6.74
C LYS A 78 4.84 4.87 -5.60
N THR A 79 5.66 3.95 -5.07
CA THR A 79 5.31 3.11 -3.92
C THR A 79 5.54 3.80 -2.57
N ASP A 80 6.49 4.74 -2.48
CA ASP A 80 6.83 5.48 -1.24
C ASP A 80 5.95 6.74 -1.05
N SER A 81 5.59 7.04 0.21
CA SER A 81 4.84 8.24 0.62
C SER A 81 5.73 9.42 1.02
N ARG A 82 7.07 9.30 0.91
CA ARG A 82 8.03 10.36 1.27
C ARG A 82 7.77 11.69 0.57
N ASP A 83 7.45 11.67 -0.73
CA ASP A 83 7.18 12.90 -1.48
C ASP A 83 5.88 13.56 -1.00
N LEU A 84 4.87 12.76 -0.63
CA LEU A 84 3.63 13.27 -0.02
C LEU A 84 3.91 13.91 1.34
N ARG A 85 4.73 13.29 2.19
CA ARG A 85 5.14 13.88 3.50
C ARG A 85 5.87 15.20 3.33
N LYS A 86 6.76 15.30 2.34
CA LYS A 86 7.46 16.55 2.00
C LYS A 86 6.47 17.63 1.57
N LEU A 87 5.53 17.30 0.69
CA LEU A 87 4.50 18.24 0.22
C LEU A 87 3.63 18.76 1.37
N ILE A 88 3.16 17.86 2.26
CA ILE A 88 2.41 18.26 3.48
C ILE A 88 3.24 19.22 4.34
N THR A 89 4.52 18.91 4.54
CA THR A 89 5.42 19.75 5.35
C THR A 89 5.62 21.13 4.72
N GLU A 90 5.77 21.20 3.40
CA GLU A 90 5.94 22.45 2.65
C GLU A 90 4.68 23.33 2.76
N ILE A 91 3.50 22.77 2.51
CA ILE A 91 2.24 23.51 2.59
C ILE A 91 1.98 23.96 4.03
N SER A 92 2.26 23.12 5.03
CA SER A 92 2.13 23.47 6.45
C SER A 92 3.04 24.64 6.84
N ARG A 93 4.30 24.65 6.39
CA ARG A 93 5.23 25.77 6.62
C ARG A 93 4.77 27.05 5.93
N ASN A 94 4.24 26.94 4.71
CA ASN A 94 3.72 28.10 3.99
C ASN A 94 2.48 28.68 4.68
N LEU A 95 1.57 27.83 5.17
CA LEU A 95 0.41 28.23 5.95
C LEU A 95 0.81 28.98 7.23
N ASP A 96 1.78 28.45 7.99
CA ASP A 96 2.27 29.07 9.24
C ASP A 96 2.91 30.45 9.00
N ARG A 97 3.70 30.58 7.92
CA ARG A 97 4.27 31.86 7.49
C ARG A 97 3.21 32.86 7.07
N SER A 98 2.20 32.42 6.34
CA SER A 98 1.07 33.27 5.92
C SER A 98 0.28 33.74 7.13
N MET A 99 -0.03 32.84 8.08
CA MET A 99 -0.75 33.19 9.30
C MET A 99 0.02 34.21 10.16
N SER A 100 1.34 34.05 10.27
CA SER A 100 2.23 34.98 10.98
C SER A 100 2.27 36.40 10.35
N ARG A 101 1.97 36.52 9.05
CA ARG A 101 1.90 37.81 8.34
C ARG A 101 0.53 38.48 8.48
N ILE A 102 -0.53 37.69 8.56
CA ILE A 102 -1.93 38.15 8.63
C ILE A 102 -2.26 38.81 9.96
N SER A 103 -1.61 38.43 11.07
CA SER A 103 -1.75 39.11 12.36
C SER A 103 -1.34 40.61 12.33
N LYS A 104 -0.81 41.13 11.22
CA LYS A 104 -0.36 42.53 11.07
C LYS A 104 -1.26 43.42 10.19
N GLY A 105 -2.38 42.92 9.66
CA GLY A 105 -3.35 43.73 8.92
C GLY A 105 -4.45 42.90 8.25
N ASN A 106 -5.65 43.48 8.08
CA ASN A 106 -6.80 42.85 7.41
C ASN A 106 -6.37 42.19 6.10
N ALA A 107 -6.22 40.87 6.14
CA ALA A 107 -5.71 40.09 5.03
C ALA A 107 -6.73 39.04 4.62
N ASP A 108 -6.73 38.78 3.32
CA ASP A 108 -7.55 37.76 2.69
C ASP A 108 -7.29 36.39 3.34
N LEU A 109 -8.36 35.81 3.91
CA LEU A 109 -8.33 34.52 4.60
C LEU A 109 -8.60 33.35 3.64
N GLU A 110 -9.03 33.63 2.41
CA GLU A 110 -9.37 32.60 1.44
C GLU A 110 -8.16 31.71 1.07
N PRO A 111 -6.94 32.24 0.85
CA PRO A 111 -5.75 31.43 0.60
C PRO A 111 -5.39 30.49 1.77
N LEU A 112 -5.62 30.92 3.02
CA LEU A 112 -5.44 30.08 4.21
C LEU A 112 -6.46 28.94 4.24
N ALA A 113 -7.72 29.24 3.96
CA ALA A 113 -8.78 28.24 3.91
C ALA A 113 -8.50 27.19 2.83
N THR A 114 -8.08 27.62 1.65
CA THR A 114 -7.66 26.77 0.52
C THR A 114 -6.47 25.88 0.88
N SER A 115 -5.43 26.45 1.50
CA SER A 115 -4.26 25.71 1.97
C SER A 115 -4.60 24.68 3.06
N SER A 116 -5.50 25.04 3.98
CA SER A 116 -5.97 24.15 5.05
C SER A 116 -6.78 22.97 4.51
N ARG A 117 -7.71 23.21 3.58
CA ARG A 117 -8.48 22.13 2.90
C ARG A 117 -7.56 21.22 2.12
N THR A 118 -6.59 21.78 1.40
CA THR A 118 -5.58 21.01 0.67
C THR A 118 -4.79 20.11 1.62
N LEU A 119 -4.32 20.64 2.76
CA LEU A 119 -3.63 19.85 3.79
C LEU A 119 -4.49 18.70 4.33
N ALA A 120 -5.77 18.96 4.61
CA ALA A 120 -6.69 17.93 5.11
C ALA A 120 -6.77 16.74 4.14
N ILE A 121 -6.93 17.01 2.84
CA ILE A 121 -6.99 15.96 1.81
C ILE A 121 -5.67 15.19 1.72
N LEU A 122 -4.53 15.89 1.73
CA LEU A 122 -3.21 15.25 1.64
C LEU A 122 -2.90 14.38 2.86
N ILE A 123 -3.30 14.80 4.07
CA ILE A 123 -3.14 14.02 5.30
C ILE A 123 -4.03 12.77 5.25
N SER A 124 -5.29 12.90 4.82
CA SER A 124 -6.19 11.75 4.63
C SER A 124 -5.63 10.76 3.62
N LEU A 125 -5.03 11.25 2.52
CA LEU A 125 -4.33 10.40 1.56
C LEU A 125 -3.14 9.70 2.22
N LEU A 126 -2.31 10.42 2.98
CA LEU A 126 -1.16 9.82 3.66
C LEU A 126 -1.55 8.68 4.60
N PHE A 127 -2.62 8.85 5.38
CA PHE A 127 -3.14 7.79 6.26
C PHE A 127 -3.70 6.60 5.49
N SER A 128 -4.30 6.83 4.32
CA SER A 128 -4.84 5.75 3.49
C SER A 128 -3.75 4.92 2.79
N LEU A 129 -2.52 5.44 2.73
CA LEU A 129 -1.36 4.79 2.11
C LEU A 129 -0.44 4.07 3.11
N GLN A 130 -0.73 4.17 4.41
CA GLN A 130 -0.01 3.50 5.50
C GLN A 130 -0.78 2.26 5.95
#